data_AF-A0A5D2MW55-F1
#
_entry.id   AF-A0A5D2MW55-F1
#
_cell.length_a   1.000
_cell.length_b   1.000
_cell.length_c   1.000
_cell.angle_alpha   90.00
_cell.angle_beta   90.00
_cell.angle_gamma   90.00
#
_symmetry.space_group_name_H-M   'P 1'
#
loop_
_entity.id
_entity.type
_entity.pdbx_description
1 polymer ?
#
loop_
_entity_poly.entity_id
_entity_poly.type
_entity_poly.pdbx_seq_one_letter_code
_entity_poly.pdbx_strand_id
1 'polypeptide(L)'
;MACSSVNLEEIPSESLMNELLHRMKCAPKPDKCLILIGPPGFGKGTQSPIIKDEHCLCPLATGDMLRATVFAKTPLGIKAKKTMDKGELISDDLVVGIIDEAMKKPSCKKGFIFDGFPRTVAQAQKRILCI
;
A
#
# COMPACT_ATOMS: atom_id res chain seq x y z
N MET A 1 -16.66 -12.46 0.86
CA MET A 1 -16.63 -11.18 1.61
C MET A 1 -17.27 -10.14 0.72
N ALA A 2 -18.37 -9.55 1.16
CA ALA A 2 -19.34 -8.86 0.30
C ALA A 2 -18.71 -7.70 -0.50
N CYS A 3 -18.77 -7.77 -1.83
CA CYS A 3 -18.82 -6.56 -2.64
C CYS A 3 -20.12 -5.86 -2.27
N SER A 4 -20.04 -4.82 -1.44
CA SER A 4 -21.11 -3.84 -1.34
C SER A 4 -21.43 -3.34 -2.75
N SER A 5 -22.61 -3.65 -3.27
CA SER A 5 -23.11 -3.12 -4.52
C SER A 5 -23.24 -1.61 -4.35
N VAL A 6 -22.26 -0.88 -4.89
CA VAL A 6 -22.31 0.57 -4.92
C VAL A 6 -23.41 0.96 -5.90
N ASN A 7 -24.49 1.59 -5.42
CA ASN A 7 -25.54 2.13 -6.27
C ASN A 7 -25.00 3.37 -6.99
N LEU A 8 -24.80 3.26 -8.30
CA LEU A 8 -24.29 4.34 -9.14
C LEU A 8 -25.25 5.54 -9.24
N GLU A 9 -26.55 5.32 -9.02
CA GLU A 9 -27.59 6.34 -9.08
C GLU A 9 -27.51 7.36 -7.92
N GLU A 10 -26.93 6.97 -6.79
CA GLU A 10 -26.78 7.81 -5.60
C GLU A 10 -25.51 8.69 -5.66
N ILE A 11 -24.64 8.48 -6.65
CA ILE A 11 -23.35 9.17 -6.77
C ILE A 11 -23.51 10.44 -7.62
N PRO A 12 -23.03 11.61 -7.14
CA PRO A 12 -23.04 12.83 -7.94
C PRO A 12 -22.31 12.65 -9.27
N SER A 13 -22.90 13.13 -10.38
CA SER A 13 -22.34 13.02 -11.73
C SER A 13 -20.91 13.57 -11.83
N GLU A 14 -20.58 14.60 -11.06
CA GLU A 14 -19.23 15.16 -10.97
C GLU A 14 -18.22 14.15 -10.42
N SER A 15 -18.58 13.42 -9.36
CA SER A 15 -17.71 12.39 -8.78
C SER A 15 -17.50 11.22 -9.73
N LEU A 16 -18.55 10.84 -10.46
CA LEU A 16 -18.45 9.81 -11.50
C LEU A 16 -17.53 10.26 -12.64
N MET A 17 -17.67 11.51 -13.09
CA MET A 17 -16.83 12.07 -14.15
C MET A 17 -15.36 12.17 -13.72
N ASN A 18 -15.10 12.59 -12.48
CA ASN A 18 -13.74 12.66 -11.93
C ASN A 18 -13.07 11.28 -11.87
N GLU A 19 -13.79 10.25 -11.44
CA GLU A 19 -13.28 8.88 -11.43
C GLU A 19 -13.04 8.34 -12.86
N LEU A 20 -13.93 8.63 -13.81
CA LEU A 20 -13.74 8.26 -15.22
C LEU A 20 -12.50 8.94 -15.82
N LEU A 21 -12.34 10.25 -15.62
CA LEU A 21 -11.17 11.01 -16.05
C LEU A 21 -9.87 10.45 -15.44
N HIS A 22 -9.92 10.10 -14.15
CA HIS A 22 -8.79 9.46 -13.48
C HIS A 22 -8.42 8.13 -14.14
N ARG A 23 -9.40 7.25 -14.39
CA ARG A 23 -9.18 5.96 -15.07
C ARG A 23 -8.62 6.13 -16.47
N MET A 24 -9.13 7.09 -17.25
CA MET A 24 -8.63 7.40 -18.59
C MET A 24 -7.18 7.88 -18.55
N LYS A 25 -6.83 8.74 -17.58
CA LYS A 25 -5.44 9.19 -17.36
C LYS A 25 -4.52 8.03 -16.98
N CYS A 26 -5.02 7.06 -16.21
CA CYS A 26 -4.23 5.94 -15.73
C CYS A 26 -4.05 4.85 -16.77
N ALA A 27 -5.07 4.53 -17.58
CA ALA A 27 -5.11 3.43 -18.53
C ALA A 27 -3.84 3.27 -19.39
N PRO A 28 -3.30 4.31 -20.07
CA PRO A 28 -2.16 4.16 -20.96
C PRO A 28 -0.82 3.96 -20.24
N LYS A 29 -0.77 4.16 -18.91
CA LYS A 29 0.49 4.05 -18.16
C LYS A 29 0.90 2.59 -18.00
N PRO A 30 2.21 2.27 -18.15
CA PRO A 30 2.70 0.91 -18.01
C PRO A 30 2.61 0.44 -16.56
N ASP A 31 2.48 -0.87 -16.38
CA ASP A 31 2.53 -1.48 -15.07
C ASP A 31 3.95 -1.35 -14.49
N LYS A 32 4.05 -0.97 -13.21
CA LYS A 32 5.34 -0.73 -12.55
C LYS A 32 5.35 -1.26 -11.12
N CYS A 33 6.49 -1.81 -10.74
CA CYS A 33 6.78 -2.17 -9.36
C CYS A 33 7.97 -1.31 -8.89
N LEU A 34 7.73 -0.42 -7.93
CA LEU A 34 8.72 0.51 -7.42
C LEU A 34 9.03 0.19 -5.97
N ILE A 35 10.30 0.29 -5.58
CA ILE A 35 10.76 0.11 -4.22
C ILE A 35 11.47 1.39 -3.78
N LEU A 36 10.94 2.05 -2.76
CA LEU A 36 11.51 3.26 -2.18
C LEU A 36 12.33 2.90 -0.94
N ILE A 37 13.64 2.90 -1.09
CA ILE A 37 14.61 2.63 -0.01
C ILE A 37 15.36 3.92 0.33
N GLY A 38 15.56 4.14 1.64
CA GLY A 38 16.35 5.25 2.16
C GLY A 38 16.18 5.37 3.67
N PRO A 39 17.03 6.15 4.36
CA PRO A 39 16.89 6.37 5.79
C PRO A 39 15.56 7.06 6.15
N PRO A 40 15.12 6.99 7.42
CA PRO A 40 14.01 7.82 7.91
C PRO A 40 14.30 9.30 7.63
N GLY A 41 13.29 10.06 7.17
CA GLY A 41 13.46 11.48 6.87
C GLY A 41 13.94 11.83 5.45
N PHE A 42 14.30 10.85 4.60
CA PHE A 42 14.73 11.09 3.21
C PHE A 42 13.59 11.52 2.24
N GLY A 43 12.38 11.78 2.75
CA GLY A 43 11.26 12.25 1.91
C GLY A 43 10.49 11.16 1.14
N LYS A 44 10.63 9.88 1.49
CA LYS A 44 9.85 8.79 0.88
C LYS A 44 8.34 9.01 0.98
N GLY A 45 7.87 9.45 2.15
CA GLY A 45 6.46 9.79 2.37
C GLY A 45 5.97 10.99 1.57
N THR A 46 6.89 11.85 1.09
CA THR A 46 6.58 12.96 0.19
C THR A 46 6.52 12.48 -1.26
N GLN A 47 7.45 11.62 -1.68
CA GLN A 47 7.55 11.15 -3.06
C GLN A 47 6.55 10.05 -3.41
N SER A 48 6.24 9.15 -2.47
CA SER A 48 5.33 8.02 -2.70
C SER A 48 3.93 8.45 -3.18
N PRO A 49 3.26 9.44 -2.56
CA PRO A 49 1.98 9.96 -3.05
C PRO A 49 2.06 10.61 -4.44
N ILE A 50 3.14 11.34 -4.73
CA ILE A 50 3.35 12.00 -6.02
C ILE A 50 3.46 10.93 -7.13
N ILE A 51 4.30 9.92 -6.90
CA ILE A 51 4.50 8.80 -7.84
C ILE A 51 3.22 7.98 -7.99
N LYS A 52 2.46 7.77 -6.90
CA LYS A 52 1.13 7.14 -6.94
C LYS A 52 0.23 7.86 -7.92
N ASP A 53 0.08 9.18 -7.81
CA ASP A 53 -0.88 9.92 -8.63
C ASP A 53 -0.39 10.06 -10.09
N GLU A 54 0.93 10.13 -10.28
CA GLU A 54 1.57 10.18 -11.60
C GLU A 54 1.55 8.84 -12.33
N HIS A 55 1.64 7.71 -11.64
CA HIS A 55 1.69 6.38 -12.27
C HIS A 55 0.50 5.48 -11.98
N CYS A 56 -0.45 5.95 -11.16
CA CYS A 56 -1.63 5.20 -10.72
C CYS A 56 -1.28 3.87 -10.06
N LEU A 57 -0.24 3.90 -9.24
CA LEU A 57 0.29 2.74 -8.52
C LEU A 57 -0.27 2.68 -7.11
N CYS A 58 -0.32 1.49 -6.54
CA CYS A 58 -0.79 1.30 -5.17
C CYS A 58 0.36 1.45 -4.16
N PRO A 59 0.36 2.49 -3.30
CA PRO A 59 1.39 2.62 -2.28
C PRO A 59 1.18 1.60 -1.16
N LEU A 60 2.23 0.82 -0.90
CA LEU A 60 2.34 -0.15 0.18
C LEU A 60 3.35 0.39 1.20
N ALA A 61 2.89 1.33 2.02
CA ALA A 61 3.66 1.90 3.11
C ALA A 61 3.49 1.05 4.38
N THR A 62 4.39 0.10 4.60
CA THR A 62 4.30 -0.85 5.73
C THR A 62 4.19 -0.14 7.08
N GLY A 63 4.89 0.99 7.26
CA GLY A 63 4.79 1.80 8.47
C GLY A 63 3.37 2.33 8.73
N ASP A 64 2.69 2.85 7.71
CA ASP A 64 1.32 3.34 7.83
C ASP A 64 0.31 2.22 8.02
N MET A 65 0.49 1.11 7.31
CA MET A 65 -0.36 -0.08 7.44
C MET A 65 -0.28 -0.65 8.86
N LEU A 66 0.92 -0.75 9.42
CA LEU A 66 1.13 -1.18 10.80
C LEU A 66 0.51 -0.18 11.79
N ARG A 67 0.75 1.13 11.63
CA ARG A 67 0.11 2.17 12.47
C ARG A 67 -1.42 2.10 12.42
N ALA A 68 -2.01 1.85 11.26
CA ALA A 68 -3.45 1.70 11.11
C ALA A 68 -3.98 0.46 11.85
N THR A 69 -3.29 -0.69 11.76
CA THR A 69 -3.68 -1.90 12.51
C THR A 69 -3.57 -1.74 14.03
N VAL A 70 -2.56 -0.99 14.49
CA VAL A 70 -2.36 -0.58 15.89
C VAL A 70 -3.52 0.31 16.35
N PHE A 71 -3.88 1.32 15.56
CA PHE A 71 -4.99 2.22 15.85
C PHE A 71 -6.33 1.49 15.93
N ALA A 72 -6.56 0.54 15.01
CA ALA A 72 -7.75 -0.31 14.98
C ALA A 72 -7.83 -1.34 16.13
N LYS A 73 -6.83 -1.40 17.03
CA LYS A 73 -6.75 -2.32 18.18
C LYS A 73 -6.99 -3.79 17.82
N THR A 74 -6.63 -4.18 16.60
CA THR A 74 -6.69 -5.58 16.19
C THR A 74 -5.75 -6.43 17.05
N PRO A 75 -5.99 -7.75 17.23
CA PRO A 75 -5.06 -8.62 17.94
C PRO A 75 -3.63 -8.53 17.40
N LEU A 76 -3.50 -8.33 16.08
CA LEU A 76 -2.24 -8.07 15.39
C LEU A 76 -1.64 -6.72 15.79
N GLY A 77 -2.45 -5.66 15.77
CA GLY A 77 -2.07 -4.30 16.15
C GLY A 77 -1.58 -4.17 17.59
N ILE A 78 -2.16 -4.93 18.53
CA ILE A 78 -1.71 -4.92 19.93
C ILE A 78 -0.30 -5.52 20.05
N LYS A 79 -0.03 -6.63 19.35
CA LYS A 79 1.31 -7.23 19.28
C LYS A 79 2.30 -6.31 18.58
N ALA A 80 1.91 -5.75 17.44
CA ALA A 80 2.70 -4.80 16.66
C ALA A 80 3.10 -3.58 17.48
N LYS A 81 2.16 -2.99 18.24
CA LYS A 81 2.42 -1.84 19.11
C LYS A 81 3.54 -2.13 20.12
N LYS A 82 3.46 -3.27 20.81
CA LYS A 82 4.46 -3.67 21.81
C LYS A 82 5.86 -3.83 21.21
N THR A 83 5.97 -4.30 19.97
CA THR A 83 7.24 -4.44 19.24
C THR A 83 7.74 -3.09 18.73
N MET A 84 6.85 -2.26 18.18
CA MET A 84 7.18 -0.91 17.69
C MET A 84 7.66 0.03 18.80
N ASP A 85 7.01 0.01 19.97
CA ASP A 85 7.39 0.83 21.13
C ASP A 85 8.80 0.49 21.65
N LYS A 86 9.28 -0.74 21.40
CA LYS A 86 10.65 -1.19 21.72
C LYS A 86 11.69 -0.84 20.65
N GLY A 87 11.26 -0.30 19.51
CA GLY A 87 12.12 -0.12 18.33
C GLY A 87 12.54 -1.41 17.64
N GLU A 88 11.90 -2.55 17.98
CA GLU A 88 12.16 -3.84 17.37
C GLU A 88 11.44 -3.97 16.03
N LEU A 89 11.99 -4.79 15.12
CA LEU A 89 11.35 -5.13 13.86
C LEU A 89 10.22 -6.13 14.10
N ILE A 90 9.04 -5.85 13.55
CA ILE A 90 7.93 -6.80 13.48
C ILE A 90 8.36 -8.00 12.62
N SER A 91 7.88 -9.19 12.97
CA SER A 91 8.29 -10.42 12.27
C SER A 91 8.05 -10.35 10.77
N ASP A 92 9.03 -10.84 10.00
CA ASP A 92 9.01 -10.77 8.53
C ASP A 92 7.76 -11.44 7.94
N ASP A 93 7.32 -12.57 8.51
CA ASP A 93 6.11 -13.29 8.06
C ASP A 93 4.84 -12.45 8.18
N LEU A 94 4.75 -11.65 9.25
CA LEU A 94 3.59 -10.82 9.50
C LEU A 94 3.55 -9.66 8.50
N VAL A 95 4.69 -9.01 8.26
CA VAL A 95 4.81 -7.93 7.29
C VAL A 95 4.48 -8.42 5.88
N VAL A 96 4.99 -9.59 5.48
CA VAL A 96 4.68 -10.21 4.19
C VAL A 96 3.19 -10.52 4.08
N GLY A 97 2.56 -11.08 5.12
CA GLY A 97 1.13 -11.36 5.10
C GLY A 97 0.26 -10.11 4.90
N ILE A 98 0.59 -9.00 5.57
CA ILE A 98 -0.11 -7.72 5.42
C ILE A 98 0.03 -7.19 3.97
N ILE A 99 1.23 -7.28 3.40
CA ILE A 99 1.49 -6.87 2.02
C ILE A 99 0.68 -7.72 1.04
N ASP A 100 0.70 -9.04 1.21
CA ASP A 100 0.00 -9.98 0.34
C ASP A 100 -1.50 -9.74 0.29
N GLU A 101 -2.10 -9.40 1.44
CA GLU A 101 -3.51 -9.02 1.49
C GLU A 101 -3.77 -7.69 0.79
N ALA A 102 -2.92 -6.68 1.04
CA ALA A 102 -3.08 -5.37 0.43
C ALA A 102 -2.91 -5.39 -1.09
N MET A 103 -2.03 -6.24 -1.62
CA MET A 103 -1.80 -6.41 -3.04
C MET A 103 -3.04 -6.94 -3.80
N LYS A 104 -3.96 -7.64 -3.12
CA LYS A 104 -5.18 -8.17 -3.73
C LYS A 104 -6.22 -7.09 -4.07
N LYS A 105 -6.01 -5.85 -3.61
CA LYS A 105 -6.94 -4.75 -3.89
C LYS A 105 -6.93 -4.40 -5.39
N PRO A 106 -8.09 -4.11 -5.99
CA PRO A 106 -8.19 -3.81 -7.42
C PRO A 106 -7.41 -2.53 -7.80
N SER A 107 -7.21 -1.60 -6.86
CA SER A 107 -6.38 -0.40 -7.04
C SER A 107 -4.90 -0.72 -7.31
N CYS A 108 -4.44 -1.94 -7.01
CA CYS A 108 -3.05 -2.34 -7.14
C CYS A 108 -2.78 -3.15 -8.42
N LYS A 109 -3.77 -3.25 -9.33
CA LYS A 109 -3.62 -3.96 -10.62
C LYS A 109 -2.54 -3.40 -11.52
N LYS A 110 -2.32 -2.08 -11.52
CA LYS A 110 -1.26 -1.41 -12.29
C LYS A 110 0.13 -1.52 -11.65
N GLY A 111 0.21 -2.16 -10.48
CA GLY A 111 1.44 -2.34 -9.73
C GLY A 111 1.50 -1.52 -8.45
N PHE A 112 2.71 -1.43 -7.90
CA PHE A 112 2.94 -1.19 -6.47
C PHE A 112 4.09 -0.22 -6.23
N ILE A 113 4.02 0.53 -5.14
CA ILE A 113 5.13 1.29 -4.59
C ILE A 113 5.37 0.78 -3.17
N PHE A 114 6.47 0.06 -2.95
CA PHE A 114 6.87 -0.35 -1.62
C PHE A 114 7.60 0.79 -0.91
N ASP A 115 7.01 1.35 0.15
CA ASP A 115 7.66 2.35 1.00
C ASP A 115 8.08 1.69 2.32
N GLY A 116 9.40 1.51 2.46
CA GLY A 116 10.00 0.90 3.64
C GLY A 116 9.88 -0.62 3.71
N PHE A 117 9.71 -1.29 2.57
CA PHE A 117 9.79 -2.74 2.39
C PHE A 117 10.54 -3.06 1.08
N PRO A 118 11.34 -4.13 1.02
CA PRO A 118 11.81 -4.97 2.12
C PRO A 118 12.89 -4.27 2.98
N ARG A 119 12.95 -4.58 4.28
CA ARG A 119 13.98 -4.10 5.22
C ARG A 119 15.04 -5.15 5.55
N THR A 120 14.71 -6.43 5.33
CA THR A 120 15.61 -7.56 5.58
C THR A 120 15.79 -8.36 4.30
N VAL A 121 16.91 -9.10 4.19
CA VAL A 121 17.14 -10.01 3.07
C VAL A 121 16.08 -11.12 3.04
N ALA A 122 15.61 -11.58 4.20
CA ALA A 122 14.55 -12.59 4.27
C ALA A 122 13.21 -12.06 3.71
N GLN A 123 12.85 -10.80 3.95
CA GLN A 123 11.69 -10.16 3.30
C GLN A 123 11.87 -10.07 1.78
N ALA A 124 13.07 -9.69 1.34
CA ALA A 124 13.42 -9.60 -0.07
C ALA A 124 13.27 -10.96 -0.79
N GLN A 125 13.77 -12.03 -0.18
CA GLN A 125 13.67 -13.40 -0.73
C GLN A 125 12.22 -13.92 -0.76
N LYS A 126 11.42 -13.59 0.26
CA LYS A 126 10.01 -14.01 0.33
C LYS A 126 9.13 -13.28 -0.67
N ARG A 127 9.41 -12.00 -0.95
CA ARG A 127 8.47 -11.14 -1.67
C ARG A 127 9.11 -10.00 -2.47
N ILE A 128 10.10 -10.31 -3.31
CA ILE A 128 10.43 -9.51 -4.51
C ILE A 128 9.91 -10.30 -5.72
N LEU A 129 8.59 -10.33 -5.91
CA LEU A 129 8.01 -10.61 -7.23
C LEU A 129 7.51 -9.28 -7.79
N CYS A 130 8.48 -8.50 -8.27
CA CYS A 130 8.23 -7.39 -9.19
C CYS A 130 8.48 -7.83 -10.66
N ILE A 131 8.75 -9.12 -10.88
CA ILE A 131 9.14 -9.75 -12.15
C ILE A 131 8.09 -10.80 -12.50
#